data_AF-A0A858SSI5-F1
#
_entry.id   AF-A0A858SSI5-F1
#
_cell.length_a   1.000
_cell.length_b   1.000
_cell.length_c   1.000
_cell.angle_alpha   90.00
_cell.angle_beta   90.00
_cell.angle_gamma   90.00
#
_symmetry.space_group_name_H-M   'P 1'
#
loop_
_entity.id
_entity.type
_entity.pdbx_description
1 polymer ?
#
loop_
_entity_poly.entity_id
_entity_poly.type
_entity_poly.pdbx_seq_one_letter_code
_entity_poly.pdbx_strand_id
1 'polypeptide(L)'
;MRLVALLLMLLLPSAALAGPDRVSILLGSEHFDATQEFQEFNPGIFLTWERKLDYSIGVYYNSYEEVGALAAVGYDIWEGQNWALGVFGALALYPGDGDRFDVSIGDVVPLAGLQGRYGNVFAQLIPGNGQTTDAVLAVGLTFALD
;
A
#
# COMPACT_ATOMS: atom_id res chain seq x y z
N MET A 1 -25.62 -22.18 -2.49
CA MET A 1 -24.42 -21.35 -2.26
C MET A 1 -23.53 -21.16 -3.50
N ARG A 2 -23.47 -22.10 -4.47
CA ARG A 2 -22.62 -21.95 -5.68
C ARG A 2 -23.12 -20.94 -6.74
N LEU A 3 -24.43 -20.64 -6.80
CA LEU A 3 -24.97 -19.69 -7.78
C LEU A 3 -24.78 -18.20 -7.41
N VAL A 4 -24.64 -17.87 -6.12
CA VAL A 4 -24.47 -16.47 -5.67
C VAL A 4 -23.05 -15.97 -5.96
N ALA A 5 -22.05 -16.85 -5.87
CA ALA A 5 -20.66 -16.53 -6.21
C ALA A 5 -20.46 -16.24 -7.71
N LEU A 6 -21.23 -16.90 -8.58
CA LEU A 6 -21.15 -16.68 -10.04
C LEU A 6 -21.77 -15.33 -10.45
N LEU A 7 -22.80 -14.87 -9.73
CA LEU A 7 -23.48 -13.60 -10.01
C LEU A 7 -22.65 -12.39 -9.56
N LEU A 8 -21.82 -12.54 -8.51
CA LEU A 8 -20.90 -11.52 -8.02
C LEU A 8 -19.71 -11.27 -8.96
N MET A 9 -19.26 -12.28 -9.71
CA MET A 9 -18.20 -12.11 -10.73
C MET A 9 -18.67 -11.35 -11.98
N LEU A 10 -19.98 -11.38 -12.28
CA LEU A 10 -20.58 -10.65 -13.40
C LEU A 10 -20.83 -9.17 -13.12
N LEU A 11 -20.59 -8.72 -11.89
CA LEU A 11 -20.70 -7.33 -11.44
C LEU A 11 -19.33 -6.69 -11.18
N LEU A 12 -18.24 -7.31 -11.65
CA LEU A 12 -16.93 -6.66 -11.64
C LEU A 12 -17.05 -5.35 -12.44
N PRO A 13 -16.76 -4.19 -11.82
CA PRO A 13 -16.86 -2.92 -12.51
C PRO A 13 -15.93 -2.98 -13.72
N SER A 14 -16.44 -2.54 -14.88
CA SER A 14 -15.72 -2.48 -16.14
C SER A 14 -14.34 -1.80 -16.07
N ALA A 15 -14.06 -1.04 -15.00
CA ALA A 15 -12.75 -0.48 -14.71
C ALA A 15 -11.65 -1.54 -14.47
N ALA A 16 -11.99 -2.70 -13.89
CA ALA A 16 -11.02 -3.79 -13.68
C ALA A 16 -10.63 -4.51 -14.99
N LEU A 17 -11.44 -4.39 -16.05
CA LEU A 17 -11.12 -4.91 -17.38
C LEU A 17 -10.11 -4.04 -18.13
N ALA A 18 -9.88 -2.80 -17.72
CA ALA A 18 -8.95 -1.88 -18.38
C ALA A 18 -7.46 -2.13 -18.04
N GLY A 19 -7.15 -3.12 -17.19
CA GLY A 19 -5.79 -3.30 -16.67
C GLY A 19 -5.39 -2.17 -15.70
N PRO A 20 -4.31 -2.36 -14.92
CA PRO A 20 -3.76 -1.29 -14.08
C PRO A 20 -3.05 -0.25 -14.95
N ASP A 21 -3.17 1.02 -14.55
CA ASP A 21 -2.53 2.16 -15.23
C ASP A 21 -1.05 2.33 -14.79
N ARG A 22 -0.68 1.75 -13.65
CA ARG A 22 0.67 1.91 -13.06
C ARG A 22 1.09 0.67 -12.28
N VAL A 23 2.38 0.36 -12.33
CA VAL A 23 3.06 -0.61 -11.46
C VAL A 23 4.02 0.11 -10.54
N SER A 24 4.00 -0.23 -9.25
CA SER A 24 4.96 0.25 -8.26
C SER A 24 5.74 -0.91 -7.66
N ILE A 25 7.03 -0.71 -7.48
CA ILE A 25 7.97 -1.64 -6.86
C ILE A 25 8.44 -0.98 -5.55
N LEU A 26 7.96 -1.49 -4.42
CA LEU A 26 8.50 -1.14 -3.11
C LEU A 26 9.91 -1.74 -3.02
N LEU A 27 10.88 -0.93 -2.60
CA LEU A 27 12.26 -1.36 -2.43
C LEU A 27 12.61 -1.60 -0.97
N GLY A 28 12.11 -0.74 -0.09
CA GLY A 28 12.43 -0.79 1.32
C GLY A 28 11.67 0.23 2.13
N SER A 29 11.90 0.21 3.44
CA SER A 29 11.38 1.19 4.37
C SER A 29 12.35 1.48 5.51
N GLU A 30 12.32 2.69 6.04
CA GLU A 30 12.98 3.08 7.29
C GLU A 30 11.93 3.16 8.41
N HIS A 31 12.26 2.66 9.61
CA HIS A 31 11.42 2.82 10.81
C HIS A 31 12.09 3.82 11.77
N PHE A 32 11.50 5.00 11.93
CA PHE A 32 12.05 6.04 12.80
C PHE A 32 11.80 5.73 14.28
N ASP A 33 12.81 5.98 15.11
CA ASP A 33 12.78 5.77 16.55
C ASP A 33 12.22 4.39 16.96
N ALA A 34 12.62 3.36 16.19
CA ALA A 34 12.14 2.01 16.40
C ALA A 34 12.67 1.41 17.71
N THR A 35 11.79 0.73 18.45
CA THR A 35 12.16 0.05 19.71
C THR A 35 12.74 -1.34 19.51
N GLN A 36 12.73 -1.82 18.26
CA GLN A 36 13.30 -3.09 17.82
C GLN A 36 13.90 -2.95 16.41
N GLU A 37 14.70 -3.94 16.00
CA GLU A 37 15.15 -4.03 14.61
C GLU A 37 14.02 -4.56 13.73
N PHE A 38 13.89 -3.95 12.55
CA PHE A 38 12.93 -4.30 11.51
C PHE A 38 13.66 -4.68 10.24
N GLN A 39 13.08 -5.56 9.43
CA GLN A 39 13.59 -5.81 8.09
C GLN A 39 13.24 -4.64 7.17
N GLU A 40 14.25 -3.85 6.82
CA GLU A 40 14.10 -2.62 6.04
C GLU A 40 14.19 -2.86 4.53
N PHE A 41 14.83 -3.95 4.11
CA PHE A 41 14.74 -4.42 2.74
C PHE A 41 13.50 -5.32 2.58
N ASN A 42 12.37 -4.69 2.29
CA ASN A 42 11.05 -5.31 2.35
C ASN A 42 10.29 -5.12 1.01
N PRO A 43 10.81 -5.73 -0.09
CA PRO A 43 10.38 -5.41 -1.44
C PRO A 43 8.95 -5.88 -1.72
N GLY A 44 8.28 -5.22 -2.65
CA GLY A 44 6.92 -5.56 -3.06
C GLY A 44 6.55 -5.05 -4.43
N ILE A 45 5.42 -5.54 -4.94
CA ILE A 45 4.85 -5.11 -6.21
C ILE A 45 3.38 -4.75 -6.03
N PHE A 46 3.00 -3.62 -6.59
CA PHE A 46 1.68 -3.04 -6.48
C PHE A 46 1.18 -2.63 -7.86
N LEU A 47 -0.09 -2.92 -8.11
CA LEU A 47 -0.81 -2.51 -9.31
C LEU A 47 -1.80 -1.42 -8.91
N THR A 48 -1.80 -0.32 -9.66
CA THR A 48 -2.66 0.83 -9.38
C THR A 48 -3.57 1.13 -10.57
N TRP A 49 -4.84 1.41 -10.28
CA TRP A 49 -5.81 2.00 -11.18
C TRP A 49 -6.01 3.46 -10.81
N GLU A 50 -5.66 4.37 -11.72
CA GLU A 50 -5.70 5.81 -11.52
C GLU A 50 -7.07 6.37 -11.91
N ARG A 51 -7.81 6.93 -10.95
CA ARG A 51 -9.13 7.56 -11.21
C ARG A 51 -9.21 8.85 -10.39
N LYS A 52 -10.42 9.27 -9.98
CA LYS A 52 -10.57 10.34 -8.98
C LYS A 52 -9.92 9.96 -7.65
N LEU A 53 -9.96 8.67 -7.32
CA LEU A 53 -9.19 8.04 -6.26
C LEU A 53 -8.36 6.94 -6.91
N ASP A 54 -7.11 6.84 -6.51
CA ASP A 54 -6.21 5.77 -6.95
C ASP A 54 -6.53 4.52 -6.15
N TYR A 55 -6.76 3.39 -6.82
CA TYR A 55 -6.95 2.11 -6.15
C TYR A 55 -5.72 1.26 -6.38
N SER A 56 -5.10 0.75 -5.32
CA SER A 56 -3.93 -0.12 -5.44
C SER A 56 -4.13 -1.44 -4.73
N ILE A 57 -3.63 -2.52 -5.32
CA ILE A 57 -3.47 -3.81 -4.64
C ILE A 57 -2.05 -4.30 -4.86
N GLY A 58 -1.47 -4.98 -3.88
CA GLY A 58 -0.13 -5.52 -4.02
C GLY A 58 0.21 -6.57 -2.99
N VAL A 59 1.39 -7.14 -3.20
CA VAL A 59 2.03 -8.08 -2.29
C VAL A 59 3.44 -7.58 -2.00
N TYR A 60 3.92 -7.81 -0.79
CA TYR A 60 5.21 -7.33 -0.35
C TYR A 60 5.78 -8.25 0.71
N TYR A 61 7.10 -8.29 0.82
CA TYR A 61 7.78 -8.81 2.00
C TYR A 61 7.68 -7.73 3.08
N ASN A 62 7.20 -8.07 4.27
CA ASN A 62 6.97 -7.12 5.34
C ASN A 62 8.17 -7.03 6.30
N SER A 63 8.13 -6.05 7.21
CA SER A 63 9.22 -5.78 8.17
C SER A 63 9.42 -6.87 9.23
N TYR A 64 8.51 -7.84 9.31
CA TYR A 64 8.57 -9.02 10.17
C TYR A 64 9.01 -10.27 9.41
N GLU A 65 9.56 -10.10 8.21
CA GLU A 65 10.11 -11.19 7.39
C GLU A 65 9.06 -12.16 6.82
N GLU A 66 7.83 -11.68 6.64
CA GLU A 66 6.73 -12.47 6.07
C GLU A 66 6.13 -11.83 4.81
N VAL A 67 5.47 -12.64 3.97
CA VAL A 67 4.76 -12.12 2.80
C VAL A 67 3.39 -11.59 3.21
N GLY A 68 3.19 -10.30 2.99
CA GLY A 68 1.93 -9.60 3.19
C GLY A 68 1.23 -9.25 1.87
N ALA A 69 -0.03 -8.84 2.00
CA ALA A 69 -0.82 -8.25 0.93
C ALA A 69 -1.40 -6.92 1.39
N LEU A 70 -1.66 -6.00 0.47
CA LEU A 70 -2.19 -4.69 0.81
C LEU A 70 -3.17 -4.21 -0.25
N ALA A 71 -4.24 -3.58 0.19
CA ALA A 71 -5.16 -2.81 -0.65
C ALA A 71 -5.17 -1.36 -0.18
N ALA A 72 -5.01 -0.41 -1.09
CA ALA A 72 -4.96 1.02 -0.78
C ALA A 72 -5.91 1.84 -1.65
N VAL A 73 -6.31 2.98 -1.09
CA VAL A 73 -6.95 4.09 -1.79
C VAL A 73 -6.11 5.34 -1.58
N GLY A 74 -5.74 6.01 -2.66
CA GLY A 74 -4.96 7.25 -2.67
C GLY A 74 -5.75 8.42 -3.23
N TYR A 75 -5.39 9.63 -2.81
CA TYR A 75 -5.89 10.88 -3.37
C TYR A 75 -4.75 11.89 -3.51
N ASP A 76 -4.41 12.24 -4.74
CA ASP A 76 -3.43 13.28 -5.06
C ASP A 76 -4.06 14.66 -4.80
N ILE A 77 -3.50 15.39 -3.84
CA ILE A 77 -3.97 16.72 -3.43
C ILE A 77 -3.39 17.79 -4.36
N TRP A 78 -2.11 17.63 -4.70
CA TRP A 78 -1.39 18.51 -5.61
C TRP A 78 -0.65 17.69 -6.63
N GLU A 79 -0.73 18.11 -7.89
CA GLU A 79 -0.12 17.43 -9.02
C GLU A 79 0.51 18.46 -9.95
N GLY A 80 1.70 18.14 -10.44
CA GLY A 80 2.39 18.84 -11.52
C GLY A 80 2.76 17.88 -12.63
N GLN A 81 3.59 18.34 -13.57
CA GLN A 81 3.93 17.56 -14.77
C GLN A 81 4.63 16.23 -14.46
N ASN A 82 5.44 16.18 -13.40
CA ASN A 82 6.26 15.02 -13.05
C ASN A 82 6.26 14.71 -11.55
N TRP A 83 5.33 15.28 -10.79
CA TRP A 83 5.26 15.09 -9.35
C TRP A 83 3.81 15.11 -8.88
N ALA A 84 3.55 14.42 -7.77
CA ALA A 84 2.32 14.60 -7.02
C ALA A 84 2.55 14.37 -5.53
N LEU A 85 1.70 14.99 -4.72
CA LEU A 85 1.64 14.85 -3.28
C LEU A 85 0.19 14.63 -2.87
N GLY A 86 -0.02 13.70 -1.95
CA GLY A 86 -1.34 13.26 -1.59
C GLY A 86 -1.40 12.55 -0.25
N VAL A 87 -2.55 11.95 -0.01
CA VAL A 87 -2.82 11.11 1.15
C VAL A 87 -3.27 9.74 0.68
N PHE A 88 -3.11 8.75 1.56
CA PHE A 88 -3.64 7.41 1.30
C PHE A 88 -4.19 6.78 2.57
N GLY A 89 -5.07 5.81 2.37
CA GLY A 89 -5.50 4.85 3.37
C GLY A 89 -5.38 3.44 2.80
N ALA A 90 -4.97 2.48 3.63
CA ALA A 90 -4.73 1.11 3.21
C ALA A 90 -5.17 0.10 4.27
N LEU A 91 -5.37 -1.13 3.82
CA LEU A 91 -5.55 -2.31 4.63
C LEU A 91 -4.43 -3.27 4.28
N ALA A 92 -3.56 -3.53 5.24
CA ALA A 92 -2.42 -4.43 5.12
C ALA A 92 -2.71 -5.74 5.86
N LEU A 93 -2.44 -6.87 5.22
CA LEU A 93 -2.54 -8.19 5.81
C LEU A 93 -1.17 -8.62 6.32
N TYR A 94 -1.10 -8.89 7.62
CA TYR A 94 0.06 -9.40 8.36
C TYR A 94 -0.29 -10.76 8.96
N PRO A 95 -0.20 -11.86 8.19
CA PRO A 95 -0.62 -13.19 8.63
C PRO A 95 0.04 -13.58 9.96
N GLY A 96 -0.74 -13.91 10.99
CA GLY A 96 -0.20 -14.31 12.30
C GLY A 96 0.43 -13.19 13.14
N ASP A 97 0.47 -11.95 12.62
CA ASP A 97 1.14 -10.81 13.24
C ASP A 97 0.17 -9.66 13.58
N GLY A 98 -1.14 -9.84 13.38
CA GLY A 98 -2.15 -8.81 13.66
C GLY A 98 -2.19 -8.33 15.12
N ASP A 99 -1.88 -9.21 16.06
CA ASP A 99 -1.86 -8.93 17.51
C ASP A 99 -0.69 -8.02 17.93
N ARG A 100 0.26 -7.75 17.03
CA ARG A 100 1.38 -6.81 17.29
C ARG A 100 0.99 -5.34 17.10
N PHE A 101 -0.19 -5.08 16.56
CA PHE A 101 -0.66 -3.73 16.23
C PHE A 101 -1.80 -3.33 17.16
N ASP A 102 -1.76 -2.08 17.67
CA ASP A 102 -2.82 -1.54 18.53
C ASP A 102 -4.21 -1.55 17.88
N VAL A 103 -4.24 -1.38 16.56
CA VAL A 103 -5.46 -1.35 15.77
C VAL A 103 -5.35 -2.43 14.71
N SER A 104 -6.13 -3.50 14.86
CA SER A 104 -6.23 -4.58 13.88
C SER A 104 -7.60 -5.27 13.95
N ILE A 105 -7.98 -5.95 12.88
CA ILE A 105 -9.14 -6.84 12.84
C ILE A 105 -8.61 -8.21 12.39
N GLY A 106 -8.23 -9.04 13.36
CA GLY A 106 -7.39 -10.22 13.09
C GLY A 106 -6.06 -9.74 12.51
N ASP A 107 -5.65 -10.35 11.40
CA ASP A 107 -4.38 -10.04 10.71
C ASP A 107 -4.42 -8.79 9.83
N VAL A 108 -5.56 -8.08 9.78
CA VAL A 108 -5.72 -6.89 8.95
C VAL A 108 -5.46 -5.63 9.74
N VAL A 109 -4.47 -4.86 9.31
CA VAL A 109 -4.00 -3.62 9.93
C VAL A 109 -4.37 -2.44 9.02
N PRO A 110 -5.17 -1.47 9.50
CA PRO A 110 -5.39 -0.23 8.78
C PRO A 110 -4.15 0.66 8.83
N LEU A 111 -3.76 1.19 7.69
CA LEU A 111 -2.68 2.16 7.54
C LEU A 111 -3.24 3.43 6.90
N ALA A 112 -2.64 4.57 7.20
CA ALA A 112 -2.91 5.82 6.51
C ALA A 112 -1.66 6.69 6.55
N GLY A 113 -1.52 7.60 5.61
CA GLY A 113 -0.33 8.43 5.56
C GLY A 113 -0.31 9.45 4.44
N LEU A 114 0.86 10.06 4.28
CA LEU A 114 1.18 10.93 3.16
C LEU A 114 1.84 10.10 2.06
N GLN A 115 1.57 10.44 0.82
CA GLN A 115 2.25 9.86 -0.34
C GLN A 115 2.80 10.95 -1.24
N GLY A 116 3.89 10.64 -1.92
CA GLY A 116 4.47 11.51 -2.93
C GLY A 116 5.12 10.73 -4.06
N ARG A 117 5.09 11.29 -5.26
CA ARG A 117 5.83 10.80 -6.43
C ARG A 117 6.62 11.92 -7.08
N TYR A 118 7.80 11.60 -7.60
CA TYR A 118 8.61 12.47 -8.45
C TYR A 118 9.28 11.62 -9.54
N GLY A 119 8.87 11.82 -10.79
CA GLY A 119 9.24 10.92 -11.89
C GLY A 119 8.84 9.47 -11.57
N ASN A 120 9.81 8.56 -11.65
CA ASN A 120 9.59 7.14 -11.37
C ASN A 120 9.90 6.74 -9.92
N VAL A 121 10.00 7.70 -9.01
CA VAL A 121 10.24 7.44 -7.58
C VAL A 121 8.97 7.78 -6.80
N PHE A 122 8.63 6.93 -5.83
CA PHE A 122 7.58 7.23 -4.86
C PHE A 122 8.10 7.09 -3.43
N ALA A 123 7.44 7.79 -2.52
CA ALA A 123 7.63 7.68 -1.08
C ALA A 123 6.28 7.74 -0.36
N GLN A 124 6.16 7.00 0.74
CA GLN A 124 5.01 7.03 1.63
C GLN A 124 5.48 7.19 3.07
N LEU A 125 4.92 8.16 3.78
CA LEU A 125 5.16 8.38 5.19
C LEU A 125 3.93 7.97 5.99
N ILE A 126 4.10 6.96 6.84
CA ILE A 126 3.05 6.39 7.69
C ILE A 126 3.38 6.77 9.13
N PRO A 127 2.57 7.61 9.80
CA PRO A 127 2.77 7.89 11.22
C PRO A 127 2.53 6.62 12.05
N GLY A 128 3.39 6.39 13.03
CA GLY A 128 3.24 5.34 14.02
C GLY A 128 2.47 5.81 15.26
N ASN A 129 2.38 4.92 16.24
CA ASN A 129 1.78 5.18 17.55
C ASN A 129 2.83 5.53 18.62
N GLY A 130 4.11 5.53 18.27
CA GLY A 130 5.23 5.76 19.20
C GLY A 130 5.51 4.63 20.18
N GLN A 131 4.83 3.48 20.07
CA GLN A 131 5.12 2.31 20.92
C GLN A 131 6.21 1.43 20.31
N THR A 132 6.14 1.19 19.00
CA THR A 132 7.10 0.37 18.25
C THR A 132 7.96 1.19 17.30
N THR A 133 7.38 2.23 16.70
CA THR A 133 8.04 3.22 15.85
C THR A 133 7.22 4.51 15.83
N ASP A 134 7.89 5.64 15.64
CA ASP A 134 7.24 6.95 15.52
C ASP A 134 6.67 7.18 14.11
N ALA A 135 7.35 6.65 13.08
CA ALA A 135 6.90 6.70 11.71
C ALA A 135 7.65 5.69 10.83
N VAL A 136 7.04 5.32 9.70
CA VAL A 136 7.67 4.50 8.66
C VAL A 136 7.73 5.29 7.37
N LEU A 137 8.92 5.38 6.76
CA LEU A 137 9.09 5.90 5.40
C LEU A 137 9.34 4.74 4.45
N ALA A 138 8.34 4.42 3.62
CA ALA A 138 8.47 3.44 2.55
C ALA A 138 8.87 4.13 1.24
N VAL A 139 9.81 3.56 0.50
CA VAL A 139 10.33 4.13 -0.76
C VAL A 139 10.40 3.10 -1.86
N GLY A 140 10.19 3.53 -3.09
CA GLY A 140 10.30 2.64 -4.22
C GLY A 140 10.23 3.33 -5.57
N LEU A 141 10.04 2.50 -6.59
CA LEU A 141 9.92 2.92 -7.97
C LEU A 141 8.49 2.76 -8.48
N THR A 142 8.10 3.58 -9.43
CA THR A 142 6.76 3.53 -10.02
C THR A 142 6.82 3.85 -11.51
N PHE A 143 6.02 3.14 -12.31
CA PHE A 143 6.04 3.21 -13.76
C PHE A 143 4.62 3.13 -14.32
N ALA A 144 4.28 4.04 -15.22
CA ALA A 144 3.06 3.93 -16.01
C ALA A 144 3.08 2.64 -16.85
N LEU A 145 1.91 2.04 -17.02
CA LEU A 145 1.68 0.88 -17.86
C LEU A 145 0.82 1.34 -19.04
N ASP A 146 1.39 1.28 -20.24
CA ASP A 146 0.74 1.69 -21.50
C ASP A 146 -0.24 0.62 -22.02
#